data_AF-A0A2G9TK94-F1
#
_entry.id   AF-A0A2G9TK94-F1
#
_cell.length_a   1.000
_cell.length_b   1.000
_cell.length_c   1.000
_cell.angle_alpha   90.00
_cell.angle_beta   90.00
_cell.angle_gamma   90.00
#
_symmetry.space_group_name_H-M   'P 1'
#
loop_
_entity.id
_entity.type
_entity.pdbx_description
1 polymer ?
#
loop_
_entity_poly.entity_id
_entity_poly.type
_entity_poly.pdbx_seq_one_letter_code
_entity_poly.pdbx_strand_id
1 'polypeptide(L)'
;MGIAFLPYCEPVYTRCITLITQSLRQSVEAQQRPNEVEMPDKDYLIVALDLLSGLAESLGAHIEPLVGRNEVLQLLSLCAVDPTPEVRQSSFALLGDLTKACWHHIKPYTQTFIPILAMNFDPSHISVCNNAIWAFGEMSLKMGAEMRQYVLSILPHLIRVMNQKDGQRTLLENTAITIGRLGTYCAEEVAPHLVTFIRPACFSLRNIRDNAEKESAFRGICYMINLNPSGVVN
;
A
#
# COMPACT_ATOMS: atom_id res chain seq x y z
N MET A 1 2.04 10.97 16.88
CA MET A 1 0.82 11.03 17.72
C MET A 1 0.59 9.63 18.29
N GLY A 2 -0.20 9.45 19.34
CA GLY A 2 -0.49 8.13 19.91
C GLY A 2 -1.84 8.15 20.61
N ILE A 3 -2.10 7.17 21.47
CA ILE A 3 -3.37 6.99 22.21
C ILE A 3 -3.84 8.29 22.92
N ALA A 4 -2.91 9.15 23.33
CA ALA A 4 -3.20 10.47 23.91
C ALA A 4 -4.02 11.41 23.00
N PHE A 5 -4.07 11.15 21.69
CA PHE A 5 -4.81 11.96 20.71
C PHE A 5 -6.29 11.55 20.58
N LEU A 6 -6.73 10.45 21.20
CA LEU A 6 -8.11 9.97 21.10
C LEU A 6 -9.19 11.02 21.39
N PRO A 7 -9.06 11.90 22.40
CA PRO A 7 -10.09 12.92 22.67
C PRO A 7 -10.28 13.94 21.53
N TYR A 8 -9.32 14.04 20.61
CA TYR A 8 -9.29 15.03 19.54
C TYR A 8 -9.48 14.43 18.15
N CYS A 9 -9.52 13.10 18.03
CA CYS A 9 -9.44 12.44 16.72
C CYS A 9 -10.72 12.60 15.88
N GLU A 10 -11.91 12.58 16.49
CA GLU A 10 -13.18 12.61 15.76
C GLU A 10 -13.41 13.90 14.96
N PRO A 11 -13.22 15.12 15.53
CA PRO A 11 -13.31 16.36 14.77
C PRO A 11 -12.30 16.45 13.63
N VAL A 12 -11.06 15.99 13.88
CA VAL A 12 -9.98 16.02 12.88
C VAL A 12 -10.29 15.06 11.73
N TYR A 13 -10.68 13.83 12.03
CA TYR A 13 -11.10 12.84 11.06
C TYR A 13 -12.27 13.36 10.20
N THR A 14 -13.31 13.88 10.85
CA THR A 14 -14.50 14.43 10.16
C THR A 14 -14.13 15.57 9.22
N ARG A 15 -13.22 16.46 9.65
CA ARG A 15 -12.72 17.55 8.79
C ARG A 15 -11.98 17.02 7.57
N CYS A 16 -11.12 16.00 7.73
CA CYS A 16 -10.40 15.39 6.61
C CYS A 16 -11.37 14.76 5.60
N ILE A 17 -12.35 13.98 6.08
CA ILE A 17 -13.39 13.38 5.22
C ILE A 17 -14.17 14.46 4.45
N THR A 18 -14.49 15.57 5.11
CA THR A 18 -15.19 16.70 4.48
C THR A 18 -14.35 17.30 3.35
N LEU A 19 -13.07 17.56 3.59
CA LEU A 19 -12.14 18.12 2.59
C LEU A 19 -11.98 17.19 1.38
N ILE A 20 -11.78 15.89 1.64
CA ILE A 20 -11.67 14.88 0.58
C ILE A 20 -12.95 14.86 -0.27
N THR A 21 -14.11 14.80 0.39
CA THR A 21 -15.41 14.76 -0.29
C THR A 21 -15.64 16.01 -1.15
N GLN A 22 -15.34 17.19 -0.62
CA GLN A 22 -15.50 18.45 -1.34
C GLN A 22 -14.56 18.54 -2.54
N SER A 23 -13.28 18.19 -2.38
CA SER A 23 -12.30 18.21 -3.46
C SER A 23 -12.67 17.22 -4.58
N LEU A 24 -13.10 16.00 -4.24
CA LEU A 24 -13.54 15.03 -5.24
C LEU A 24 -14.79 15.49 -5.99
N ARG A 25 -15.79 16.03 -5.29
CA ARG A 25 -17.00 16.59 -5.92
C ARG A 25 -16.67 17.76 -6.86
N GLN A 26 -15.85 18.69 -6.41
CA GLN A 26 -15.41 19.81 -7.23
C GLN A 26 -14.62 19.35 -8.46
N SER A 27 -13.79 18.30 -8.33
CA SER A 27 -13.06 17.72 -9.46
C SER A 27 -14.01 17.19 -10.55
N VAL A 28 -15.06 16.47 -10.15
CA VAL A 28 -16.08 15.95 -11.09
C VAL A 28 -16.83 17.11 -11.75
N GLU A 29 -17.19 18.13 -10.98
CA GLU A 29 -17.91 19.29 -11.48
C GLU A 29 -17.08 20.11 -12.48
N ALA A 30 -15.80 20.35 -12.18
CA ALA A 30 -14.85 21.00 -13.07
C ALA A 30 -14.64 20.21 -14.37
N GLN A 31 -14.65 18.88 -14.33
CA GLN A 31 -14.59 18.06 -15.53
C GLN A 31 -15.84 18.16 -16.40
N GLN A 32 -17.03 18.30 -15.79
CA GLN A 32 -18.29 18.45 -16.52
C GLN A 32 -18.51 19.86 -17.04
N ARG A 33 -18.02 20.89 -16.33
CA ARG A 33 -18.21 22.31 -16.63
C ARG A 33 -16.89 23.10 -16.53
N PRO A 34 -15.90 22.81 -17.39
CA PRO A 34 -14.54 23.34 -17.25
C PRO A 34 -14.43 24.86 -17.43
N ASN A 35 -15.43 25.52 -18.04
CA ASN A 35 -15.47 26.97 -18.21
C ASN A 35 -16.16 27.70 -17.04
N GLU A 36 -16.82 26.98 -16.13
CA GLU A 36 -17.61 27.55 -15.03
C GLU A 36 -17.02 27.22 -13.65
N VAL A 37 -16.36 26.07 -13.53
CA VAL A 37 -15.83 25.56 -12.27
C VAL A 37 -14.35 25.25 -12.40
N GLU A 38 -13.55 25.89 -11.57
CA GLU A 38 -12.11 25.64 -11.49
C GLU A 38 -11.81 24.30 -10.81
N MET A 39 -10.74 23.65 -11.27
CA MET A 39 -10.21 22.46 -10.61
C MET A 39 -9.84 22.80 -9.16
N PRO A 40 -10.16 21.90 -8.21
CA PRO A 40 -9.80 22.13 -6.82
C PRO A 40 -8.28 22.08 -6.65
N ASP A 41 -7.78 22.86 -5.71
CA ASP A 41 -6.42 22.69 -5.22
C ASP A 41 -6.27 21.31 -4.56
N LYS A 42 -5.39 20.49 -5.15
CA LYS A 42 -5.15 19.11 -4.73
C LYS A 42 -4.29 19.03 -3.47
N ASP A 43 -3.65 20.11 -3.03
CA ASP A 43 -2.86 20.13 -1.80
C ASP A 43 -3.73 19.88 -0.57
N TYR A 44 -4.96 20.43 -0.54
CA TYR A 44 -5.90 20.14 0.55
C TYR A 44 -6.32 18.68 0.59
N LEU A 45 -6.44 18.03 -0.58
CA LEU A 45 -6.77 16.62 -0.69
C LEU A 45 -5.62 15.76 -0.17
N ILE A 46 -4.38 16.06 -0.58
CA ILE A 46 -3.15 15.38 -0.15
C ILE A 46 -2.98 15.51 1.36
N VAL A 47 -3.05 16.73 1.91
CA VAL A 47 -2.90 16.99 3.35
C VAL A 47 -3.96 16.25 4.17
N ALA A 48 -5.21 16.21 3.69
CA ALA A 48 -6.27 15.46 4.37
C ALA A 48 -6.02 13.94 4.37
N LEU A 49 -5.53 13.38 3.26
CA LEU A 49 -5.16 11.96 3.15
C LEU A 49 -3.98 11.62 4.07
N ASP A 50 -2.92 12.43 4.07
CA ASP A 50 -1.74 12.23 4.91
C ASP A 50 -2.09 12.32 6.40
N LEU A 51 -2.96 13.26 6.78
CA LEU A 51 -3.42 13.40 8.16
C LEU A 51 -4.26 12.19 8.60
N LEU A 52 -5.13 11.67 7.73
CA LEU A 52 -5.84 10.41 8.00
C LEU A 52 -4.89 9.22 8.13
N SER A 53 -3.84 9.15 7.31
CA SER A 53 -2.81 8.11 7.39
C SER A 53 -2.12 8.16 8.76
N GLY A 54 -1.69 9.35 9.18
CA GLY A 54 -1.08 9.56 10.50
C GLY A 54 -2.02 9.25 11.67
N LEU A 55 -3.32 9.51 11.53
CA LEU A 55 -4.32 9.06 12.52
C LEU A 55 -4.43 7.54 12.56
N ALA A 56 -4.52 6.88 11.40
CA ALA A 56 -4.64 5.43 11.31
C ALA A 56 -3.41 4.71 11.86
N GLU A 57 -2.22 5.19 11.52
CA GLU A 57 -0.95 4.70 12.05
C GLU A 57 -0.87 4.86 13.58
N SER A 58 -1.21 6.05 14.10
CA SER A 58 -1.01 6.35 15.52
C SER A 58 -2.07 5.78 16.46
N LEU A 59 -3.33 5.68 16.01
CA LEU A 59 -4.43 5.15 16.81
C LEU A 59 -4.60 3.64 16.64
N GLY A 60 -4.06 3.06 15.56
CA GLY A 60 -4.25 1.65 15.24
C GLY A 60 -5.73 1.27 15.23
N ALA A 61 -6.08 0.18 15.91
CA ALA A 61 -7.46 -0.33 15.97
C ALA A 61 -8.48 0.69 16.52
N HIS A 62 -8.06 1.70 17.30
CA HIS A 62 -8.99 2.70 17.84
C HIS A 62 -9.58 3.64 16.78
N ILE A 63 -9.05 3.67 15.55
CA ILE A 63 -9.67 4.44 14.45
C ILE A 63 -10.91 3.75 13.87
N GLU A 64 -11.08 2.44 14.11
CA GLU A 64 -12.15 1.62 13.51
C GLU A 64 -13.55 2.25 13.63
N PRO A 65 -14.00 2.76 14.80
CA PRO A 65 -15.35 3.32 14.90
C PRO A 65 -15.59 4.53 14.00
N LEU A 66 -14.53 5.26 13.61
CA LEU A 66 -14.63 6.39 12.69
C LEU A 66 -14.67 5.93 11.23
N VAL A 67 -13.93 4.86 10.91
CA VAL A 67 -13.93 4.22 9.58
C VAL A 67 -15.29 3.59 9.30
N GLY A 68 -15.87 2.86 10.27
CA GLY A 68 -17.15 2.18 10.11
C GLY A 68 -18.37 3.09 9.97
N ARG A 69 -18.26 4.38 10.31
CA ARG A 69 -19.38 5.36 10.22
C ARG A 69 -19.53 6.00 8.84
N ASN A 70 -18.47 6.04 8.04
CA ASN A 70 -18.40 6.85 6.82
C ASN A 70 -17.96 6.02 5.61
N GLU A 71 -18.26 6.51 4.40
CA GLU A 71 -17.86 5.89 3.13
C GLU A 71 -16.39 6.17 2.75
N VAL A 72 -15.49 6.22 3.74
CA VAL A 72 -14.08 6.60 3.53
C VAL A 72 -13.38 5.71 2.50
N LEU A 73 -13.72 4.42 2.44
CA LEU A 73 -13.11 3.48 1.48
C LEU A 73 -13.58 3.71 0.05
N GLN A 74 -14.79 4.23 -0.15
CA GLN A 74 -15.26 4.64 -1.48
C GLN A 74 -14.57 5.92 -1.93
N LEU A 75 -14.40 6.89 -1.02
CA LEU A 75 -13.60 8.09 -1.32
C LEU A 75 -12.15 7.72 -1.63
N LEU A 76 -11.59 6.78 -0.87
CA LEU A 76 -10.22 6.32 -1.05
C LEU A 76 -10.00 5.63 -2.39
N SER A 77 -10.97 4.85 -2.89
CA SER A 77 -10.87 4.22 -4.21
C SER A 77 -10.87 5.24 -5.35
N LEU A 78 -11.57 6.37 -5.20
CA LEU A 78 -11.52 7.49 -6.13
C LEU A 78 -10.15 8.19 -6.10
N CYS A 79 -9.60 8.45 -4.90
CA CYS A 79 -8.26 9.04 -4.76
C CYS A 79 -7.16 8.13 -5.33
N ALA A 80 -7.31 6.81 -5.19
CA ALA A 80 -6.33 5.83 -5.66
C ALA A 80 -6.19 5.76 -7.19
N VAL A 81 -7.15 6.31 -7.94
CA VAL A 81 -7.12 6.43 -9.40
C VAL A 81 -7.06 7.88 -9.88
N ASP A 82 -6.82 8.84 -8.98
CA ASP A 82 -6.69 10.25 -9.33
C ASP A 82 -5.50 10.46 -10.29
N PRO A 83 -5.61 11.32 -11.32
CA PRO A 83 -4.51 11.58 -12.25
C PRO A 83 -3.26 12.15 -11.57
N THR A 84 -3.39 12.87 -10.45
CA THR A 84 -2.28 13.47 -9.70
C THR A 84 -1.51 12.39 -8.91
N PRO A 85 -0.22 12.15 -9.21
CA PRO A 85 0.58 11.13 -8.54
C PRO A 85 0.61 11.26 -7.02
N GLU A 86 0.71 12.48 -6.49
CA GLU A 86 0.81 12.77 -5.07
C GLU A 86 -0.48 12.38 -4.32
N VAL A 87 -1.64 12.54 -4.96
CA VAL A 87 -2.92 12.07 -4.41
C VAL A 87 -2.91 10.54 -4.31
N ARG A 88 -2.45 9.85 -5.36
CA ARG A 88 -2.32 8.38 -5.33
C ARG A 88 -1.34 7.93 -4.25
N GLN A 89 -0.18 8.57 -4.14
CA GLN A 89 0.82 8.28 -3.11
C GLN A 89 0.22 8.32 -1.70
N SER A 90 -0.47 9.42 -1.35
CA SER A 90 -1.09 9.58 -0.02
C SER A 90 -2.25 8.61 0.19
N SER A 91 -3.01 8.31 -0.85
CA SER A 91 -4.09 7.31 -0.78
C SER A 91 -3.56 5.90 -0.48
N PHE A 92 -2.41 5.51 -1.04
CA PHE A 92 -1.81 4.20 -0.79
C PHE A 92 -1.20 4.11 0.60
N ALA A 93 -0.62 5.19 1.13
CA ALA A 93 -0.19 5.24 2.53
C ALA A 93 -1.38 4.99 3.47
N LEU A 94 -2.47 5.74 3.29
CA LEU A 94 -3.68 5.58 4.08
C LEU A 94 -4.27 4.17 3.96
N LEU A 95 -4.30 3.58 2.76
CA LEU A 95 -4.78 2.21 2.55
C LEU A 95 -3.97 1.18 3.36
N GLY A 96 -2.64 1.29 3.36
CA GLY A 96 -1.78 0.38 4.12
C GLY A 96 -1.95 0.56 5.64
N ASP A 97 -2.08 1.80 6.13
CA ASP A 97 -2.34 2.06 7.54
C ASP A 97 -3.72 1.55 8.00
N LEU A 98 -4.77 1.77 7.20
CA LEU A 98 -6.09 1.20 7.48
C LEU A 98 -6.10 -0.33 7.41
N THR A 99 -5.31 -0.92 6.50
CA THR A 99 -5.14 -2.38 6.41
C THR A 99 -4.56 -2.95 7.70
N LYS A 100 -3.56 -2.29 8.29
CA LYS A 100 -3.00 -2.68 9.60
C LYS A 100 -4.04 -2.53 10.71
N ALA A 101 -4.74 -1.39 10.74
CA ALA A 101 -5.64 -0.98 11.81
C ALA A 101 -7.00 -1.71 11.84
N CYS A 102 -7.68 -1.86 10.71
CA CYS A 102 -9.07 -2.32 10.63
C CYS A 102 -9.37 -3.16 9.37
N TRP A 103 -8.61 -4.25 9.17
CA TRP A 103 -8.71 -5.14 8.00
C TRP A 103 -10.12 -5.58 7.61
N HIS A 104 -11.03 -5.81 8.57
CA HIS A 104 -12.39 -6.27 8.28
C HIS A 104 -13.18 -5.27 7.42
N HIS A 105 -12.89 -3.96 7.50
CA HIS A 105 -13.46 -2.96 6.61
C HIS A 105 -12.80 -2.97 5.22
N ILE A 106 -11.50 -3.29 5.13
CA ILE A 106 -10.75 -3.33 3.87
C ILE A 106 -11.04 -4.59 3.05
N LYS A 107 -11.23 -5.74 3.71
CA LYS A 107 -11.39 -7.06 3.07
C LYS A 107 -12.42 -7.06 1.92
N PRO A 108 -13.62 -6.45 2.05
CA PRO A 108 -14.60 -6.39 0.96
C PRO A 108 -14.14 -5.63 -0.29
N TYR A 109 -13.16 -4.74 -0.17
CA TYR A 109 -12.65 -3.91 -1.27
C TYR A 109 -11.36 -4.45 -1.91
N THR A 110 -10.92 -5.65 -1.53
CA THR A 110 -9.68 -6.26 -2.06
C THR A 110 -9.69 -6.41 -3.59
N GLN A 111 -10.83 -6.81 -4.18
CA GLN A 111 -11.00 -6.91 -5.63
C GLN A 111 -10.86 -5.56 -6.35
N THR A 112 -11.12 -4.45 -5.65
CA THR A 112 -10.96 -3.10 -6.18
C THR A 112 -9.52 -2.62 -6.02
N PHE A 113 -8.97 -2.70 -4.79
CA PHE A 113 -7.69 -2.09 -4.48
C PHE A 113 -6.48 -2.86 -5.03
N ILE A 114 -6.51 -4.20 -5.04
CA ILE A 114 -5.35 -4.98 -5.49
C ILE A 114 -4.98 -4.69 -6.96
N PRO A 115 -5.93 -4.68 -7.92
CA PRO A 115 -5.63 -4.27 -9.29
C PRO A 115 -5.12 -2.82 -9.39
N ILE A 116 -5.70 -1.88 -8.62
CA ILE A 116 -5.26 -0.47 -8.63
C ILE A 116 -3.81 -0.34 -8.15
N LEU A 117 -3.45 -1.05 -7.08
CA LEU A 117 -2.08 -1.07 -6.56
C LEU A 117 -1.12 -1.63 -7.62
N ALA A 118 -1.46 -2.76 -8.24
CA ALA A 118 -0.64 -3.40 -9.26
C ALA A 118 -0.39 -2.48 -10.48
N MET A 119 -1.39 -1.71 -10.90
CA MET A 119 -1.23 -0.71 -11.97
C MET A 119 -0.26 0.42 -11.61
N ASN A 120 -0.01 0.65 -10.32
CA ASN A 120 0.90 1.67 -9.81
C ASN A 120 2.28 1.09 -9.43
N PHE A 121 2.60 -0.16 -9.77
CA PHE A 121 3.94 -0.74 -9.63
C PHE A 121 4.85 -0.26 -10.78
N ASP A 122 4.93 1.05 -10.94
CA ASP A 122 5.71 1.74 -11.95
C ASP A 122 6.86 2.54 -11.29
N PRO A 123 8.12 2.10 -11.43
CA PRO A 123 9.26 2.78 -10.83
C PRO A 123 9.54 4.17 -11.41
N SER A 124 8.86 4.59 -12.48
CA SER A 124 8.91 5.99 -12.97
C SER A 124 8.31 6.98 -11.97
N HIS A 125 7.34 6.52 -11.16
CA HIS A 125 6.70 7.28 -10.08
C HIS A 125 7.10 6.70 -8.72
N ILE A 126 8.38 6.87 -8.37
CA ILE A 126 9.04 6.20 -7.24
C ILE A 126 8.21 6.21 -5.95
N SER A 127 7.75 7.39 -5.50
CA SER A 127 7.01 7.51 -4.23
C SER A 127 5.63 6.83 -4.27
N VAL A 128 4.93 6.92 -5.42
CA VAL A 128 3.65 6.24 -5.64
C VAL A 128 3.85 4.73 -5.62
N CYS A 129 4.83 4.25 -6.39
CA CYS A 129 5.18 2.84 -6.48
C CYS A 129 5.60 2.27 -5.13
N ASN A 130 6.37 3.03 -4.35
CA ASN A 130 6.79 2.64 -3.00
C ASN A 130 5.59 2.40 -2.08
N ASN A 131 4.66 3.35 -2.00
CA ASN A 131 3.49 3.24 -1.13
C ASN A 131 2.51 2.18 -1.64
N ALA A 132 2.37 2.03 -2.96
CA ALA A 132 1.53 0.98 -3.55
C ALA A 132 2.06 -0.42 -3.18
N ILE A 133 3.36 -0.65 -3.33
CA ILE A 133 4.01 -1.92 -2.99
C ILE A 133 3.89 -2.20 -1.50
N TRP A 134 4.17 -1.20 -0.65
CA TRP A 134 4.07 -1.35 0.79
C TRP A 134 2.64 -1.69 1.24
N ALA A 135 1.63 -0.95 0.75
CA ALA A 135 0.22 -1.22 1.05
C ALA A 135 -0.20 -2.61 0.59
N PHE A 136 0.22 -3.04 -0.60
CA PHE A 136 -0.01 -4.40 -1.08
C PHE A 136 0.64 -5.45 -0.16
N GLY A 137 1.86 -5.19 0.33
CA GLY A 137 2.53 -6.03 1.32
C GLY A 137 1.74 -6.18 2.63
N GLU A 138 1.20 -5.11 3.18
CA GLU A 138 0.32 -5.16 4.35
C GLU A 138 -0.97 -5.95 4.08
N MET A 139 -1.59 -5.75 2.91
CA MET A 139 -2.78 -6.51 2.50
C MET A 139 -2.48 -8.00 2.36
N SER A 140 -1.30 -8.36 1.83
CA SER A 140 -0.89 -9.76 1.64
C SER A 140 -0.83 -10.52 2.97
N LEU A 141 -0.32 -9.89 4.03
CA LEU A 141 -0.24 -10.50 5.35
C LEU A 141 -1.62 -10.74 5.95
N LYS A 142 -2.55 -9.79 5.79
CA LYS A 142 -3.92 -9.89 6.33
C LYS A 142 -4.79 -10.85 5.53
N MET A 143 -4.58 -10.91 4.21
CA MET A 143 -5.35 -11.76 3.30
C MET A 143 -4.91 -13.23 3.36
N GLY A 144 -3.64 -13.50 3.68
CA GLY A 144 -3.14 -14.86 3.83
C GLY A 144 -3.22 -15.66 2.53
N ALA A 145 -3.66 -16.92 2.63
CA ALA A 145 -3.74 -17.83 1.49
C ALA A 145 -4.72 -17.36 0.38
N GLU A 146 -5.69 -16.50 0.70
CA GLU A 146 -6.60 -15.92 -0.30
C GLU A 146 -5.84 -15.02 -1.31
N MET A 147 -4.63 -14.54 -0.96
CA MET A 147 -3.79 -13.73 -1.86
C MET A 147 -3.31 -14.51 -3.08
N ARG A 148 -3.27 -15.85 -3.02
CA ARG A 148 -2.83 -16.76 -4.09
C ARG A 148 -3.40 -16.40 -5.46
N GLN A 149 -4.68 -16.02 -5.51
CA GLN A 149 -5.37 -15.69 -6.77
C GLN A 149 -4.77 -14.50 -7.52
N TYR A 150 -4.01 -13.63 -6.84
CA TYR A 150 -3.39 -12.44 -7.43
C TYR A 150 -1.89 -12.59 -7.66
N VAL A 151 -1.23 -13.58 -7.04
CA VAL A 151 0.25 -13.67 -7.04
C VAL A 151 0.81 -13.76 -8.45
N LEU A 152 0.23 -14.62 -9.30
CA LEU A 152 0.76 -14.85 -10.65
C LEU A 152 0.68 -13.62 -11.55
N SER A 153 -0.32 -12.74 -11.36
CA SER A 153 -0.42 -11.50 -12.13
C SER A 153 0.47 -10.39 -11.56
N ILE A 154 0.71 -10.38 -10.25
CA ILE A 154 1.40 -9.28 -9.56
C ILE A 154 2.92 -9.50 -9.47
N LEU A 155 3.35 -10.72 -9.20
CA LEU A 155 4.75 -11.06 -8.96
C LEU A 155 5.70 -10.59 -10.08
N PRO A 156 5.36 -10.70 -11.39
CA PRO A 156 6.23 -10.18 -12.45
C PRO A 156 6.52 -8.68 -12.35
N HIS A 157 5.56 -7.88 -11.86
CA HIS A 157 5.75 -6.44 -11.66
C HIS A 157 6.70 -6.17 -10.50
N LEU A 158 6.53 -6.88 -9.37
CA LEU A 158 7.44 -6.78 -8.22
C LEU A 158 8.87 -7.18 -8.58
N ILE A 159 9.05 -8.28 -9.33
CA ILE A 159 10.37 -8.72 -9.81
C ILE A 159 11.01 -7.65 -10.71
N ARG A 160 10.23 -7.00 -11.57
CA ARG A 160 10.73 -5.90 -12.42
C ARG A 160 11.22 -4.71 -11.59
N VAL A 161 10.50 -4.35 -10.53
CA VAL A 161 10.91 -3.27 -9.61
C VAL A 161 12.16 -3.68 -8.83
N MET A 162 12.21 -4.92 -8.32
CA MET A 162 13.35 -5.45 -7.55
C MET A 162 14.66 -5.45 -8.36
N ASN A 163 14.57 -5.61 -9.67
CA ASN A 163 15.72 -5.67 -10.59
C ASN A 163 16.02 -4.33 -11.29
N GLN A 164 15.45 -3.21 -10.84
CA GLN A 164 15.80 -1.89 -11.40
C GLN A 164 17.27 -1.58 -11.14
N LYS A 165 17.98 -1.17 -12.21
CA LYS A 165 19.32 -0.60 -12.09
C LYS A 165 19.22 0.74 -11.37
N ASP A 166 20.09 0.98 -10.40
CA ASP A 166 20.11 2.20 -9.59
C ASP A 166 18.76 2.53 -8.93
N GLY A 167 17.97 1.49 -8.59
CA GLY A 167 16.67 1.66 -7.93
C GLY A 167 16.79 2.35 -6.58
N GLN A 168 15.81 3.20 -6.24
CA GLN A 168 15.81 3.92 -4.97
C GLN A 168 15.78 2.91 -3.80
N ARG A 169 16.67 3.12 -2.83
CA ARG A 169 16.87 2.22 -1.70
C ARG A 169 15.57 1.81 -1.00
N THR A 170 14.75 2.78 -0.57
CA THR A 170 13.50 2.53 0.15
C THR A 170 12.50 1.72 -0.68
N LEU A 171 12.39 2.02 -1.98
CA LEU A 171 11.53 1.27 -2.90
C LEU A 171 11.98 -0.20 -3.00
N LEU A 172 13.28 -0.43 -3.17
CA LEU A 172 13.85 -1.78 -3.25
C LEU A 172 13.70 -2.55 -1.92
N GLU A 173 13.88 -1.88 -0.79
CA GLU A 173 13.63 -2.43 0.56
C GLU A 173 12.16 -2.88 0.72
N ASN A 174 11.20 -2.00 0.40
CA ASN A 174 9.77 -2.33 0.47
C ASN A 174 9.35 -3.41 -0.54
N THR A 175 9.96 -3.44 -1.72
CA THR A 175 9.73 -4.49 -2.71
C THR A 175 10.21 -5.84 -2.20
N ALA A 176 11.42 -5.90 -1.64
CA ALA A 176 11.96 -7.13 -1.06
C ALA A 176 11.12 -7.63 0.13
N ILE A 177 10.69 -6.71 1.01
CA ILE A 177 9.79 -7.04 2.13
C ILE A 177 8.49 -7.64 1.62
N THR A 178 7.89 -7.01 0.60
CA THR A 178 6.61 -7.42 0.02
C THR A 178 6.69 -8.79 -0.65
N ILE A 179 7.73 -9.04 -1.45
CA ILE A 179 7.95 -10.37 -2.06
C ILE A 179 8.16 -11.42 -0.96
N GLY A 180 8.93 -11.11 0.08
CA GLY A 180 9.11 -11.99 1.24
C GLY A 180 7.78 -12.30 1.94
N ARG A 181 6.93 -11.30 2.19
CA ARG A 181 5.60 -11.48 2.80
C ARG A 181 4.68 -12.38 1.98
N LEU A 182 4.67 -12.27 0.65
CA LEU A 182 3.93 -13.20 -0.22
C LEU A 182 4.34 -14.65 0.01
N GLY A 183 5.65 -14.90 0.17
CA GLY A 183 6.18 -16.23 0.48
C GLY A 183 5.70 -16.82 1.81
N THR A 184 5.05 -16.04 2.68
CA THR A 184 4.51 -16.56 3.96
C THR A 184 3.33 -17.49 3.74
N TYR A 185 2.44 -17.16 2.80
CA TYR A 185 1.19 -17.89 2.55
C TYR A 185 1.06 -18.39 1.09
N CYS A 186 1.90 -17.89 0.19
CA CYS A 186 1.89 -18.21 -1.23
C CYS A 186 3.30 -18.65 -1.70
N ALA A 187 3.99 -19.42 -0.86
CA ALA A 187 5.34 -19.89 -1.16
C ALA A 187 5.38 -20.74 -2.44
N GLU A 188 4.37 -21.56 -2.69
CA GLU A 188 4.29 -22.43 -3.88
C GLU A 188 4.30 -21.64 -5.19
N GLU A 189 3.64 -20.48 -5.20
CA GLU A 189 3.56 -19.61 -6.38
C GLU A 189 4.83 -18.76 -6.56
N VAL A 190 5.46 -18.34 -5.46
CA VAL A 190 6.62 -17.42 -5.53
C VAL A 190 7.96 -18.15 -5.63
N ALA A 191 8.11 -19.31 -4.96
CA ALA A 191 9.36 -20.06 -4.90
C ALA A 191 9.97 -20.44 -6.27
N PRO A 192 9.20 -20.78 -7.32
CA PRO A 192 9.75 -21.03 -8.65
C PRO A 192 10.53 -19.85 -9.23
N HIS A 193 10.24 -18.63 -8.78
CA HIS A 193 10.86 -17.40 -9.26
C HIS A 193 12.04 -16.92 -8.40
N LEU A 194 12.41 -17.63 -7.32
CA LEU A 194 13.46 -17.21 -6.38
C LEU A 194 14.73 -16.72 -7.07
N VAL A 195 15.22 -17.46 -8.07
CA VAL A 195 16.46 -17.16 -8.82
C VAL A 195 16.43 -15.78 -9.49
N THR A 196 15.24 -15.24 -9.78
CA THR A 196 15.07 -13.98 -10.50
C THR A 196 15.16 -12.74 -9.60
N PHE A 197 15.03 -12.89 -8.28
CA PHE A 197 14.97 -11.74 -7.37
C PHE A 197 15.76 -11.91 -6.06
N ILE A 198 16.16 -13.14 -5.69
CA ILE A 198 16.71 -13.39 -4.34
C ILE A 198 17.99 -12.60 -4.08
N ARG A 199 18.87 -12.47 -5.07
CA ARG A 199 20.12 -11.72 -4.94
C ARG A 199 19.88 -10.25 -4.62
N PRO A 200 19.17 -9.45 -5.47
CA PRO A 200 18.87 -8.06 -5.12
C PRO A 200 18.05 -7.94 -3.84
N ALA A 201 17.08 -8.84 -3.59
CA ALA A 201 16.30 -8.82 -2.35
C ALA A 201 17.18 -8.94 -1.10
N CYS A 202 18.14 -9.87 -1.07
CA CYS A 202 19.10 -9.98 0.03
C CYS A 202 19.98 -8.74 0.18
N PHE A 203 20.43 -8.12 -0.93
CA PHE A 203 21.21 -6.87 -0.90
C PHE A 203 20.41 -5.70 -0.33
N SER A 204 19.09 -5.64 -0.58
CA SER A 204 18.22 -4.63 0.01
C SER A 204 17.97 -4.91 1.50
N LEU A 205 17.57 -6.14 1.84
CA LEU A 205 17.17 -6.51 3.21
C LEU A 205 18.33 -6.49 4.23
N ARG A 206 19.57 -6.72 3.80
CA ARG A 206 20.73 -6.78 4.72
C ARG A 206 20.98 -5.47 5.49
N ASN A 207 20.56 -4.33 4.95
CA ASN A 207 20.83 -3.01 5.52
C ASN A 207 19.65 -2.45 6.33
N ILE A 208 18.52 -3.17 6.36
CA ILE A 208 17.36 -2.81 7.18
C ILE A 208 17.63 -3.25 8.62
N ARG A 209 17.26 -2.40 9.59
CA ARG A 209 17.32 -2.74 11.02
C ARG A 209 16.39 -3.91 11.34
N ASP A 210 16.69 -4.67 12.38
CA ASP A 210 15.83 -5.76 12.79
C ASP A 210 14.51 -5.20 13.36
N ASN A 211 13.42 -5.47 12.64
CA ASN A 211 12.06 -5.06 12.96
C ASN A 211 11.07 -6.13 12.48
N ALA A 212 9.79 -5.97 12.81
CA ALA A 212 8.74 -6.92 12.43
C ALA A 212 8.59 -7.09 10.91
N GLU A 213 8.85 -6.04 10.13
CA GLU A 213 8.76 -6.10 8.67
C GLU A 213 9.86 -7.00 8.09
N LYS A 214 11.10 -6.82 8.52
CA LYS A 214 12.24 -7.65 8.14
C LYS A 214 12.01 -9.09 8.58
N GLU A 215 11.57 -9.33 9.80
CA GLU A 215 11.23 -10.67 10.30
C GLU A 215 10.19 -11.35 9.38
N SER A 216 9.09 -10.64 9.07
CA SER A 216 8.02 -11.16 8.20
C SER A 216 8.53 -11.51 6.80
N ALA A 217 9.43 -10.70 6.24
CA ALA A 217 10.02 -10.93 4.94
C ALA A 217 10.91 -12.17 4.93
N PHE A 218 11.81 -12.29 5.92
CA PHE A 218 12.72 -13.44 6.02
C PHE A 218 11.97 -14.75 6.28
N ARG A 219 10.88 -14.73 7.05
CA ARG A 219 10.04 -15.91 7.28
C ARG A 219 9.53 -16.50 5.96
N GLY A 220 8.97 -15.66 5.08
CA GLY A 220 8.49 -16.13 3.79
C GLY A 220 9.61 -16.50 2.82
N ILE A 221 10.75 -15.82 2.87
CA ILE A 221 11.96 -16.25 2.12
C ILE A 221 12.39 -17.66 2.54
N CYS A 222 12.43 -17.96 3.84
CA CYS A 222 12.75 -19.30 4.32
C CYS A 222 11.75 -20.37 3.82
N TYR A 223 10.45 -20.06 3.81
CA TYR A 223 9.46 -20.98 3.24
C TYR A 223 9.67 -21.22 1.74
N MET A 224 9.97 -20.17 0.97
CA MET A 224 10.29 -20.31 -0.45
C MET A 224 11.54 -21.15 -0.67
N ILE A 225 12.60 -20.93 0.12
CA ILE A 225 13.86 -21.70 0.02
C ILE A 225 13.62 -23.17 0.36
N ASN A 226 12.80 -23.48 1.37
CA ASN A 226 12.47 -24.86 1.71
C ASN A 226 11.76 -25.59 0.55
N LEU A 227 10.96 -24.88 -0.25
CA LEU A 227 10.29 -25.45 -1.43
C LEU A 227 11.19 -25.52 -2.67
N ASN A 228 12.08 -24.55 -2.86
CA ASN A 228 13.02 -24.50 -3.99
C ASN A 228 14.43 -24.10 -3.54
N PRO A 229 15.20 -25.02 -2.91
CA PRO A 229 16.56 -24.74 -2.47
C PRO A 229 17.49 -24.40 -3.64
N SER A 230 17.27 -24.99 -4.81
CA SER A 230 18.06 -24.72 -6.01
C SER A 230 17.96 -23.28 -6.51
N GLY A 231 16.87 -22.58 -6.16
CA GLY A 231 16.62 -21.19 -6.54
C GLY A 231 17.58 -20.17 -5.92
N VAL A 232 18.42 -20.56 -4.95
CA VAL A 232 19.39 -19.68 -4.29
C VAL A 232 20.85 -20.06 -4.50
N VAL A 233 21.14 -21.05 -5.36
CA VAL A 233 22.47 -21.66 -5.52
C VAL A 233 23.34 -20.95 -6.59
N ASN A 234 22.85 -19.85 -7.20
CA ASN A 234 23.55 -19.13 -8.28
C ASN A 234 23.92 -17.68 -7.94
#